data_AF-A0A3A8Z225-F1
#
_entry.id   AF-A0A3A8Z225-F1
#
_cell.length_a   1.000
_cell.length_b   1.000
_cell.length_c   1.000
_cell.angle_alpha   90.00
_cell.angle_beta   90.00
_cell.angle_gamma   90.00
#
_symmetry.space_group_name_H-M   'P 1'
#
loop_
_entity.id
_entity.type
_entity.pdbx_description
1 polymer ?
#
loop_
_entity_poly.entity_id
_entity_poly.type
_entity_poly.pdbx_seq_one_letter_code
_entity_poly.pdbx_strand_id
1 'polypeptide(L)'
;MAHKKGKFLNFCFSCIPGAGQMYQGFMKRGVSIMVVFFGMLALISYLGIDELIFCLPIIWFYGFFDGIHLNSLPDSEYAQLRDEFLFMSDELPQLRLKKLRVPAAVTLILLGGYGLFGTIINYMIWEGLLFWDSPVARLIYDLMPKMLFSVLIIFIGVYLIAGKKKEMEDEDYEEDGFYQGAGSYTVSGLSDEMKDSVSTENVQETAERSDEGAELESVLIPEGSQPEEERG
;
A
#
# COMPACT_ATOMS: atom_id res chain seq x y z
N MET A 1 -14.37 22.34 -33.76
CA MET A 1 -13.89 23.75 -33.79
C MET A 1 -12.70 23.83 -32.86
N ALA A 2 -11.56 24.32 -33.38
CA ALA A 2 -10.25 24.19 -32.77
C ALA A 2 -10.15 24.88 -31.42
N HIS A 3 -9.66 24.15 -30.42
CA HIS A 3 -9.30 24.67 -29.11
C HIS A 3 -8.00 25.46 -29.29
N LYS A 4 -8.11 26.75 -29.58
CA LYS A 4 -6.94 27.65 -29.48
C LYS A 4 -7.30 28.86 -28.65
N LYS A 5 -7.30 28.64 -27.33
CA LYS A 5 -7.27 29.73 -26.37
C LYS A 5 -5.96 30.50 -26.51
N GLY A 6 -5.97 31.80 -26.19
CA GLY A 6 -4.83 32.68 -26.39
C GLY A 6 -3.60 32.21 -25.60
N LYS A 7 -2.48 31.95 -26.29
CA LYS A 7 -1.22 31.51 -25.68
C LYS A 7 -0.71 32.47 -24.61
N PHE A 8 -0.86 33.77 -24.84
CA PHE A 8 -0.45 34.82 -23.91
C PHE A 8 -1.29 34.81 -22.62
N LEU A 9 -2.62 34.75 -22.75
CA LEU A 9 -3.50 34.65 -21.58
C LEU A 9 -3.24 33.36 -20.80
N ASN A 10 -3.04 32.24 -21.49
CA ASN A 10 -2.68 30.99 -20.83
C ASN A 10 -1.38 31.10 -20.05
N PHE A 11 -0.36 31.74 -20.61
CA PHE A 11 0.90 31.99 -19.93
C PHE A 11 0.69 32.83 -18.66
N CYS A 12 -0.07 33.93 -18.75
CA CYS A 12 -0.40 34.77 -17.59
C CYS A 12 -1.17 33.99 -16.52
N PHE A 13 -2.17 33.18 -16.90
CA PHE A 13 -2.92 32.35 -15.97
C PHE A 13 -2.08 31.21 -15.39
N SER A 14 -1.13 30.65 -16.14
CA SER A 14 -0.24 29.58 -15.66
C SER A 14 0.72 30.07 -14.57
N CYS A 15 1.00 31.37 -14.50
CA CYS A 15 1.76 31.96 -13.38
C CYS A 15 1.04 31.83 -12.02
N ILE A 16 -0.29 31.69 -12.02
CA ILE A 16 -1.07 31.41 -10.82
C ILE A 16 -1.22 29.88 -10.73
N PRO A 17 -0.78 29.24 -9.63
CA PRO A 17 -0.81 27.78 -9.51
C PRO A 17 -2.25 27.27 -9.73
N GLY A 18 -2.43 26.35 -10.70
CA GLY A 18 -3.71 25.75 -11.05
C GLY A 18 -4.62 26.57 -11.97
N ALA A 19 -4.40 27.88 -12.14
CA ALA A 19 -5.30 28.70 -12.94
C ALA A 19 -5.09 28.52 -14.47
N GLY A 20 -3.89 28.14 -14.92
CA GLY A 20 -3.63 27.80 -16.33
C GLY A 20 -4.51 26.64 -16.81
N GLN A 21 -4.60 25.58 -16.00
CA GLN A 21 -5.45 24.41 -16.24
C GLN A 21 -6.94 24.79 -16.28
N MET A 22 -7.38 25.61 -15.32
CA MET A 22 -8.75 26.12 -15.27
C MET A 22 -9.07 27.00 -16.49
N TYR A 23 -8.12 27.84 -16.94
CA TYR A 23 -8.26 28.62 -18.16
C TYR A 23 -8.44 27.72 -19.38
N GLN A 24 -7.79 26.56 -19.44
CA GLN A 24 -8.01 25.58 -20.51
C GLN A 24 -9.35 24.83 -20.39
N GLY A 25 -9.93 24.74 -19.20
CA GLY A 25 -11.22 24.10 -18.94
C GLY A 25 -11.13 22.86 -18.05
N PHE A 26 -9.92 22.52 -17.59
CA PHE A 26 -9.67 21.42 -16.66
C PHE A 26 -9.76 21.93 -15.21
N MET A 27 -10.99 22.01 -14.72
CA MET A 27 -11.28 22.58 -13.40
C MET A 27 -10.79 21.67 -12.28
N LYS A 28 -11.05 20.36 -12.35
CA LYS A 28 -10.63 19.42 -11.30
C LYS A 28 -9.10 19.34 -11.20
N ARG A 29 -8.41 19.32 -12.34
CA ARG A 29 -6.94 19.35 -12.39
C ARG A 29 -6.38 20.63 -11.78
N GLY A 30 -6.91 21.80 -12.19
CA GLY A 30 -6.47 23.09 -11.67
C GLY A 30 -6.72 23.27 -10.18
N VAL A 31 -7.92 22.90 -9.69
CA VAL A 31 -8.25 22.91 -8.26
C VAL A 31 -7.34 21.97 -7.47
N SER A 32 -7.01 20.79 -8.01
CA SER A 32 -6.08 19.86 -7.33
C SER A 32 -4.72 20.53 -7.07
N ILE A 33 -4.19 21.24 -8.07
CA ILE A 33 -2.90 21.95 -7.95
C ILE A 33 -3.01 23.12 -6.97
N MET A 34 -4.11 23.89 -7.01
CA MET A 34 -4.36 24.96 -6.05
C MET A 34 -4.42 24.43 -4.62
N VAL A 35 -5.19 23.37 -4.38
CA VAL A 35 -5.33 22.76 -3.05
C VAL A 35 -3.99 22.27 -2.53
N VAL A 36 -3.15 21.66 -3.36
CA VAL A 36 -1.82 21.23 -2.94
C VAL A 36 -0.90 22.42 -2.65
N PHE A 37 -0.89 23.44 -3.51
CA PHE A 37 -0.04 24.61 -3.32
C PHE A 37 -0.42 25.42 -2.07
N PHE A 38 -1.69 25.82 -1.96
CA PHE A 38 -2.17 26.60 -0.82
C PHE A 38 -2.31 25.75 0.44
N GLY A 39 -2.63 24.47 0.31
CA GLY A 39 -2.61 23.52 1.42
C GLY A 39 -1.22 23.33 2.00
N MET A 40 -0.18 23.28 1.15
CA MET A 40 1.21 23.26 1.60
C MET A 40 1.58 24.56 2.32
N LEU A 41 1.22 25.74 1.79
CA LEU A 41 1.41 27.01 2.49
C LEU A 41 0.74 27.04 3.86
N ALA A 42 -0.52 26.60 3.95
CA ALA A 42 -1.26 26.53 5.20
C ALA A 42 -0.59 25.56 6.17
N LEU A 43 -0.11 24.41 5.69
CA LEU A 43 0.56 23.41 6.50
C LEU A 43 1.92 23.91 7.03
N ILE A 44 2.70 24.61 6.20
CA ILE A 44 3.97 25.25 6.59
C ILE A 44 3.71 26.27 7.71
N SER A 45 2.75 27.16 7.49
CA SER A 45 2.37 28.19 8.46
C SER A 45 1.86 27.59 9.78
N TYR A 46 1.04 26.54 9.68
CA TYR A 46 0.51 25.85 10.85
C TYR A 46 1.61 25.12 11.64
N LEU A 47 2.45 24.34 10.97
CA LEU A 47 3.51 23.56 11.61
C LEU A 47 4.70 24.44 12.06
N GLY A 48 4.88 25.63 11.49
CA GLY A 48 6.03 26.48 11.76
C GLY A 48 7.36 25.89 11.26
N ILE A 49 7.31 25.11 10.17
CA ILE A 49 8.49 24.46 9.57
C ILE A 49 8.83 25.20 8.28
N ASP A 50 9.64 26.23 8.40
CA ASP A 50 9.98 27.12 7.28
C ASP A 50 10.77 26.39 6.18
N GLU A 51 11.48 25.31 6.50
CA GLU A 51 12.26 24.53 5.53
C GLU A 51 11.38 23.86 4.46
N LEU A 52 10.09 23.61 4.74
CA LEU A 52 9.16 23.06 3.76
C LEU A 52 8.81 24.08 2.65
N ILE A 53 9.18 25.36 2.81
CA ILE A 53 8.96 26.40 1.79
C ILE A 53 9.67 26.07 0.47
N PHE A 54 10.74 25.29 0.49
CA PHE A 54 11.45 24.85 -0.72
C PHE A 54 10.63 23.91 -1.61
N CYS A 55 9.57 23.29 -1.08
CA CYS A 55 8.65 22.47 -1.88
C CYS A 55 7.70 23.32 -2.74
N LEU A 56 7.42 24.57 -2.34
CA LEU A 56 6.46 25.43 -3.04
C LEU A 56 6.86 25.77 -4.48
N PRO A 57 8.12 26.15 -4.77
CA PRO A 57 8.58 26.34 -6.13
C PRO A 57 8.38 25.10 -7.00
N ILE A 58 8.58 23.90 -6.45
CA ILE A 58 8.43 22.63 -7.21
C ILE A 58 6.96 22.44 -7.63
N ILE A 59 6.03 22.60 -6.68
CA ILE A 59 4.59 22.50 -6.95
C ILE A 59 4.15 23.60 -7.93
N TRP A 60 4.68 24.81 -7.79
CA TRP A 60 4.38 25.93 -8.67
C TRP A 60 4.86 25.68 -10.11
N PHE A 61 6.13 25.27 -10.28
CA PHE A 61 6.69 24.94 -11.59
C PHE A 61 5.93 23.80 -12.26
N TYR A 62 5.55 22.78 -11.49
CA TYR A 62 4.68 21.73 -11.98
C TYR A 62 3.38 22.31 -12.55
N GLY A 63 2.65 23.12 -11.78
CA GLY A 63 1.41 23.74 -12.25
C GLY A 63 1.61 24.67 -13.44
N PHE A 64 2.71 25.42 -13.46
CA PHE A 64 3.06 26.34 -14.53
C PHE A 64 3.32 25.61 -15.86
N PHE A 65 4.21 24.61 -15.85
CA PHE A 65 4.53 23.85 -17.05
C PHE A 65 3.38 22.97 -17.50
N ASP A 66 2.60 22.43 -16.56
CA ASP A 66 1.41 21.65 -16.86
C ASP A 66 0.37 22.49 -17.62
N GLY A 67 0.10 23.72 -17.19
CA GLY A 67 -0.82 24.62 -17.89
C GLY A 67 -0.34 25.03 -19.30
N ILE A 68 0.97 25.18 -19.48
CA ILE A 68 1.57 25.47 -20.80
C ILE A 68 1.50 24.25 -21.71
N HIS A 69 1.85 23.07 -21.20
CA HIS A 69 1.79 21.82 -21.93
C HIS A 69 0.37 21.58 -22.46
N LEU A 70 -0.63 21.76 -21.59
CA LEU A 70 -2.06 21.60 -21.90
C LEU A 70 -2.55 22.50 -23.05
N ASN A 71 -1.99 23.71 -23.17
CA ASN A 71 -2.30 24.61 -24.29
C ASN A 71 -1.53 24.29 -25.58
N SER A 72 -0.42 23.56 -25.46
CA SER A 72 0.39 23.14 -26.61
C SER A 72 -0.08 21.85 -27.28
N LEU A 73 -0.97 21.10 -26.62
CA LEU A 73 -1.50 19.82 -27.08
C LEU A 73 -2.37 19.97 -28.36
N PRO A 74 -2.29 19.02 -29.31
CA PRO A 74 -3.15 19.01 -30.49
C PRO A 74 -4.61 18.69 -30.14
N ASP A 75 -5.56 19.24 -30.90
CA ASP A 75 -7.01 19.13 -30.65
C ASP A 75 -7.49 17.66 -30.49
N SER A 76 -6.89 16.73 -31.24
CA SER A 76 -7.23 15.30 -31.19
C SER A 76 -6.89 14.63 -29.87
N GLU A 77 -5.80 15.04 -29.23
CA GLU A 77 -5.34 14.53 -27.95
C GLU A 77 -6.05 15.28 -26.81
N TYR A 78 -6.19 16.60 -26.96
CA TYR A 78 -6.91 17.45 -26.01
C TYR A 78 -8.36 16.97 -25.77
N ALA A 79 -9.06 16.54 -26.83
CA ALA A 79 -10.43 16.03 -26.73
C ALA A 79 -10.55 14.68 -25.97
N GLN A 80 -9.45 13.94 -25.85
CA GLN A 80 -9.42 12.65 -25.14
C GLN A 80 -9.05 12.80 -23.66
N LEU A 81 -8.46 13.94 -23.26
CA LEU A 81 -8.16 14.20 -21.86
C LEU A 81 -9.46 14.38 -21.06
N ARG A 82 -9.63 13.56 -20.02
CA ARG A 82 -10.69 13.76 -19.02
C ARG A 82 -10.24 14.75 -17.95
N ASP A 83 -11.18 15.57 -17.49
CA ASP A 83 -10.99 16.41 -16.30
C ASP A 83 -11.17 15.55 -15.04
N GLU A 84 -10.03 15.18 -14.46
CA GLU A 84 -9.91 14.32 -13.29
C GLU A 84 -9.07 15.02 -12.22
N PHE A 85 -9.32 14.72 -10.96
CA PHE A 85 -8.47 15.23 -9.88
C PHE A 85 -7.11 14.55 -9.96
N LEU A 86 -6.04 15.34 -9.83
CA LEU A 86 -4.68 14.85 -10.01
C LEU A 86 -4.27 13.79 -8.97
N PHE A 87 -4.89 13.84 -7.79
CA PHE A 87 -4.58 13.00 -6.63
C PHE A 87 -5.79 12.20 -6.13
N MET A 88 -6.95 12.37 -6.76
CA MET A 88 -8.22 11.78 -6.34
C MET A 88 -8.95 11.22 -7.55
N SER A 89 -8.26 10.30 -8.22
CA SER A 89 -8.83 9.48 -9.26
C SER A 89 -9.97 8.61 -8.70
N ASP A 90 -11.02 8.41 -9.50
CA ASP A 90 -12.16 7.53 -9.17
C ASP A 90 -11.72 6.06 -9.01
N GLU A 91 -10.50 5.73 -9.42
CA GLU A 91 -9.85 4.44 -9.22
C GLU A 91 -9.08 4.34 -7.89
N LEU A 92 -9.48 5.07 -6.84
CA LEU A 92 -9.05 4.73 -5.48
C LEU A 92 -9.70 3.39 -5.13
N PRO A 93 -8.95 2.26 -5.12
CA PRO A 93 -9.54 0.98 -4.81
C PRO A 93 -10.02 1.09 -3.37
N GLN A 94 -11.25 0.66 -3.13
CA GLN A 94 -11.93 0.71 -1.84
C GLN A 94 -11.09 0.10 -0.70
N LEU A 95 -10.09 -0.72 -1.05
CA LEU A 95 -9.03 -1.28 -0.21
C LEU A 95 -7.99 -0.24 0.29
N ARG A 96 -7.55 0.74 -0.51
CA ARG A 96 -6.56 1.76 -0.09
C ARG A 96 -7.13 2.72 0.95
N LEU A 97 -8.42 3.05 0.88
CA LEU A 97 -9.06 3.94 1.87
C LEU A 97 -9.12 3.30 3.25
N LYS A 98 -9.38 1.99 3.36
CA LYS A 98 -9.32 1.29 4.66
C LYS A 98 -7.91 1.27 5.23
N LYS A 99 -6.89 1.02 4.38
CA LYS A 99 -5.48 1.03 4.78
C LYS A 99 -5.00 2.44 5.18
N LEU A 100 -5.54 3.52 4.58
CA LEU A 100 -5.21 4.90 4.93
C LEU A 100 -5.98 5.49 6.13
N ARG A 101 -7.12 4.92 6.52
CA ARG A 101 -7.93 5.49 7.63
C ARG A 101 -7.15 5.62 8.93
N VAL A 102 -6.41 4.58 9.31
CA VAL A 102 -5.65 4.55 10.57
C VAL A 102 -4.50 5.56 10.55
N PRO A 103 -3.55 5.56 9.59
CA PRO A 103 -2.47 6.55 9.58
C PRO A 103 -2.98 7.98 9.39
N ALA A 104 -4.04 8.20 8.59
CA ALA A 104 -4.64 9.52 8.42
C ALA A 104 -5.25 10.03 9.74
N ALA A 105 -5.99 9.16 10.47
CA ALA A 105 -6.55 9.51 11.77
C ALA A 105 -5.45 9.81 12.80
N VAL A 106 -4.39 9.00 12.86
CA VAL A 106 -3.26 9.23 13.78
C VAL A 106 -2.55 10.54 13.44
N THR A 107 -2.30 10.81 12.15
CA THR A 107 -1.70 12.07 11.69
C THR A 107 -2.57 13.26 12.09
N LEU A 108 -3.89 13.14 11.95
CA LEU A 108 -4.83 14.20 12.33
C LEU A 108 -4.86 14.42 13.86
N ILE A 109 -4.79 13.36 14.66
CA ILE A 109 -4.72 13.45 16.13
C ILE A 109 -3.43 14.15 16.56
N LEU A 110 -2.28 13.77 15.99
CA LEU A 110 -1.00 14.41 16.28
C LEU A 110 -1.01 15.89 15.87
N LEU A 111 -1.55 16.19 14.69
CA LEU A 111 -1.66 17.55 14.17
C LEU A 111 -2.56 18.42 15.07
N GLY A 112 -3.74 17.91 15.45
CA GLY A 112 -4.66 18.62 16.35
C GLY A 112 -4.08 18.79 17.76
N GLY A 113 -3.40 17.77 18.29
CA GLY A 113 -2.72 17.82 19.58
C GLY A 113 -1.63 18.89 19.63
N TYR A 114 -0.86 19.04 18.54
CA TYR A 114 0.13 20.11 18.41
C TYR A 114 -0.49 21.51 18.49
N GLY A 115 -1.58 21.76 17.76
CA GLY A 115 -2.28 23.05 17.81
C GLY A 115 -2.87 23.36 19.18
N LEU A 116 -3.45 22.36 19.85
CA LEU A 116 -3.94 22.47 21.22
C LEU A 116 -2.82 22.83 22.20
N PHE A 117 -1.67 22.15 22.10
CA PHE A 117 -0.53 22.43 22.97
C PHE A 117 0.02 23.84 22.75
N GLY A 118 0.18 24.27 21.49
CA GLY A 118 0.59 25.64 21.17
C GLY A 118 -0.35 26.69 21.74
N THR A 119 -1.66 26.41 21.72
CA THR A 119 -2.70 27.27 22.32
C THR A 119 -2.55 27.36 23.84
N ILE A 120 -2.34 26.22 24.52
CA ILE A 120 -2.14 26.18 25.98
C ILE A 120 -0.89 26.96 26.39
N ILE A 121 0.23 26.75 25.70
CA ILE A 121 1.48 27.48 25.99
C ILE A 121 1.31 28.98 25.73
N ASN A 122 0.67 29.36 24.63
CA ASN A 122 0.42 30.78 24.34
C ASN A 122 -0.44 31.44 25.42
N TYR A 123 -1.51 30.75 25.86
CA TYR A 123 -2.34 31.19 26.98
C TYR A 123 -1.52 31.32 28.27
N MET A 124 -0.66 30.35 28.57
CA MET A 124 0.20 30.35 29.76
C MET A 124 1.23 31.48 29.75
N ILE A 125 1.73 31.86 28.57
CA ILE A 125 2.61 33.01 28.39
C ILE A 125 1.84 34.32 28.57
N TRP A 126 0.63 34.39 28.03
CA TRP A 126 -0.21 35.59 28.12
C TRP A 126 -0.62 35.92 29.56
N GLU A 127 -0.95 34.91 30.36
CA GLU A 127 -1.22 35.04 31.80
C GLU A 127 0.04 35.31 32.65
N GLY A 128 1.23 35.40 32.03
CA GLY A 128 2.48 35.74 32.70
C GLY A 128 3.10 34.60 33.52
N LEU A 129 2.59 33.36 33.40
CA LEU A 129 3.17 32.19 34.05
C LEU A 129 4.48 31.74 33.37
N LEU A 130 4.60 31.99 32.06
CA LEU A 130 5.85 31.91 31.30
C LEU A 130 6.19 33.29 30.72
N PHE A 131 7.37 33.82 31.02
CA PHE A 131 7.79 35.10 30.42
C PHE A 131 8.24 34.89 28.97
N TRP A 132 7.69 35.68 28.05
CA TRP A 132 8.00 35.62 26.60
C TRP A 132 9.50 35.80 26.32
N ASP A 133 10.17 36.64 27.10
CA ASP A 133 11.60 36.93 26.93
C ASP A 133 12.53 35.94 27.64
N SER A 134 11.97 34.93 28.31
CA SER A 134 12.80 33.88 28.88
C SER A 134 13.41 33.05 27.74
N PRO A 135 14.71 32.73 27.81
CA PRO A 135 15.34 31.84 26.84
C PRO A 135 14.69 30.45 26.84
N VAL A 136 14.07 30.05 27.96
CA VAL A 136 13.30 28.81 28.09
C VAL A 136 12.04 28.83 27.23
N ALA A 137 11.26 29.92 27.24
CA ALA A 137 10.06 30.03 26.40
C ALA A 137 10.40 29.98 24.91
N ARG A 138 11.46 30.68 24.48
CA ARG A 138 11.95 30.63 23.09
C ARG A 138 12.44 29.22 22.72
N LEU A 139 13.23 28.59 23.58
CA LEU A 139 13.71 27.22 23.35
C LEU A 139 12.56 26.24 23.19
N ILE A 140 11.54 26.32 24.06
CA ILE A 140 10.34 25.48 23.95
C ILE A 140 9.61 25.76 22.64
N TYR A 141 9.37 27.03 22.30
CA TYR A 141 8.63 27.38 21.08
C TYR A 141 9.36 26.91 19.81
N ASP A 142 10.68 27.05 19.75
CA ASP A 142 11.49 26.70 18.58
C ASP A 142 11.79 25.19 18.46
N LEU A 143 11.91 24.46 19.59
CA LEU A 143 12.11 23.01 19.56
C LEU A 143 10.82 22.24 19.32
N MET A 144 9.66 22.79 19.70
CA MET A 144 8.38 22.08 19.62
C MET A 144 8.04 21.60 18.19
N PRO A 145 8.10 22.45 17.15
CA PRO A 145 7.92 22.01 15.76
C PRO A 145 8.88 20.89 15.35
N LYS A 146 10.16 21.04 15.73
CA LYS A 146 11.25 20.11 15.36
C LYS A 146 11.10 18.74 16.03
N MET A 147 10.69 18.73 17.30
CA MET A 147 10.43 17.50 18.05
C MET A 147 9.22 16.76 17.50
N LEU A 148 8.13 17.48 17.22
CA LEU A 148 6.92 16.88 16.67
C LEU A 148 7.18 16.28 15.28
N PHE A 149 7.92 17.01 14.43
CA PHE A 149 8.29 16.52 13.11
C PHE A 149 9.17 15.26 13.18
N SER A 150 10.09 15.20 14.14
CA SER A 150 10.91 14.00 14.38
C SER A 150 10.06 12.80 14.81
N VAL A 151 9.12 12.99 15.74
CA VAL A 151 8.17 11.94 16.16
C VAL A 151 7.28 11.50 14.99
N LEU A 152 6.81 12.46 14.18
CA LEU A 152 5.99 12.19 12.99
C LEU A 152 6.76 11.34 11.98
N ILE A 153 8.02 11.68 11.68
CA ILE A 153 8.88 10.91 10.77
C ILE A 153 9.11 9.50 11.30
N ILE A 154 9.44 9.36 12.59
CA ILE A 154 9.66 8.04 13.20
C ILE A 154 8.39 7.20 13.10
N PHE A 155 7.22 7.79 13.40
CA PHE A 155 5.95 7.12 13.28
C PHE A 155 5.67 6.68 11.83
N ILE A 156 5.89 7.56 10.84
CA ILE A 156 5.75 7.23 9.42
C ILE A 156 6.69 6.08 9.04
N GLY A 157 7.93 6.10 9.51
CA GLY A 157 8.91 5.03 9.27
C GLY A 157 8.46 3.68 9.84
N VAL A 158 8.01 3.66 11.10
CA VAL A 158 7.49 2.44 11.75
C VAL A 158 6.23 1.95 11.02
N TYR A 159 5.33 2.86 10.65
CA TYR A 159 4.12 2.53 9.91
C TYR A 159 4.43 1.91 8.54
N LEU A 160 5.44 2.42 7.83
CA LEU A 160 5.88 1.89 6.53
C LEU A 160 6.42 0.45 6.66
N ILE A 161 7.15 0.16 7.75
CA ILE A 161 7.68 -1.17 8.04
C ILE A 161 6.56 -2.16 8.41
N ALA A 162 5.60 -1.74 9.23
CA ALA A 162 4.48 -2.58 9.66
C ALA A 162 3.49 -2.88 8.52
N GLY A 163 3.30 -1.96 7.58
CA GLY A 163 2.40 -2.14 6.43
C GLY A 163 2.81 -3.28 5.48
N LYS A 164 4.11 -3.62 5.45
CA LYS A 164 4.66 -4.69 4.61
C LYS A 164 4.47 -6.09 5.21
N LYS A 165 4.26 -6.20 6.54
CA LYS A 165 4.01 -7.49 7.20
C LYS A 165 2.59 -8.01 6.95
N LYS A 166 1.61 -7.11 6.82
CA LYS A 166 0.22 -7.49 6.53
C LYS A 166 -0.01 -7.95 5.09
N GLU A 167 0.77 -7.45 4.13
CA GLU A 167 0.68 -7.93 2.74
C GLU A 167 1.18 -9.37 2.59
N MET A 168 2.22 -9.76 3.36
CA MET A 168 2.69 -11.15 3.39
C MET A 168 1.69 -12.06 4.10
N GLU A 169 1.12 -11.63 5.24
CA GLU A 169 0.07 -12.40 5.92
C GLU A 169 -1.18 -12.56 5.04
N ASP A 170 -1.67 -11.50 4.39
CA ASP A 170 -2.87 -11.57 3.54
C ASP A 170 -2.62 -12.41 2.25
N GLU A 171 -1.41 -12.40 1.67
CA GLU A 171 -1.01 -13.31 0.58
C GLU A 171 -0.92 -14.77 1.08
N ASP A 172 -0.32 -15.01 2.26
CA ASP A 172 -0.22 -16.34 2.87
C ASP A 172 -1.62 -16.92 3.21
N TYR A 173 -2.58 -16.09 3.64
CA TYR A 173 -3.97 -16.51 3.91
C TYR A 173 -4.78 -16.80 2.63
N GLU A 174 -4.56 -16.09 1.51
CA GLU A 174 -5.21 -16.41 0.23
C GLU A 174 -4.59 -17.66 -0.43
N GLU A 175 -3.27 -17.87 -0.29
CA GLU A 175 -2.59 -19.07 -0.79
C GLU A 175 -3.01 -20.33 0.01
N ASP A 176 -3.04 -20.25 1.34
CA ASP A 176 -3.47 -21.36 2.22
C ASP A 176 -4.97 -21.70 2.02
N GLY A 177 -5.81 -20.70 1.76
CA GLY A 177 -7.23 -20.88 1.43
C GLY A 177 -7.46 -21.55 0.07
N PHE A 178 -6.55 -21.35 -0.88
CA PHE A 178 -6.59 -21.99 -2.21
C PHE A 178 -6.16 -23.47 -2.13
N TYR A 179 -5.14 -23.81 -1.34
CA TYR A 179 -4.76 -25.22 -1.10
C TYR A 179 -5.78 -25.99 -0.25
N GLN A 180 -6.50 -25.33 0.69
CA GLN A 180 -7.60 -25.96 1.43
C GLN A 180 -8.85 -26.20 0.56
N GLY A 181 -9.10 -25.38 -0.47
CA GLY A 181 -10.23 -25.54 -1.39
C GLY A 181 -10.02 -26.58 -2.50
N ALA A 182 -8.77 -26.85 -2.89
CA ALA A 182 -8.45 -27.82 -3.95
C ALA A 182 -8.44 -29.29 -3.45
N GLY A 183 -8.48 -29.53 -2.14
CA GLY A 183 -8.39 -30.85 -1.52
C GLY A 183 -9.72 -31.60 -1.32
N SER A 184 -10.87 -31.04 -1.69
CA SER A 184 -12.19 -31.64 -1.36
C SER A 184 -13.00 -32.14 -2.56
N TYR A 185 -12.37 -32.45 -3.69
CA TYR A 185 -13.05 -33.10 -4.82
C TYR A 185 -12.53 -34.53 -4.97
N THR A 186 -13.46 -35.48 -4.85
CA THR A 186 -13.35 -36.96 -4.82
C THR A 186 -13.41 -37.48 -3.37
N VAL A 187 -14.42 -38.22 -2.91
CA VAL A 187 -15.35 -39.16 -3.54
C VAL A 187 -16.73 -38.99 -2.91
N SER A 188 -17.67 -38.33 -3.60
CA SER A 188 -19.09 -38.30 -3.20
C SER A 188 -20.01 -38.65 -4.38
N GLY A 189 -19.53 -39.52 -5.27
CA GLY A 189 -20.23 -39.93 -6.49
C GLY A 189 -19.85 -41.32 -6.98
N LEU A 190 -19.46 -42.23 -6.08
CA LEU A 190 -19.34 -43.66 -6.42
C LEU A 190 -20.63 -44.35 -5.94
N SER A 191 -21.50 -44.73 -6.89
CA SER A 191 -22.78 -45.38 -6.60
C SER A 191 -22.57 -46.74 -5.93
N ASP A 192 -23.45 -47.05 -4.98
CA ASP A 192 -23.44 -48.28 -4.17
C ASP A 192 -23.76 -49.57 -4.97
N GLU A 193 -23.91 -49.49 -6.29
CA GLU A 193 -24.20 -50.63 -7.17
C GLU A 193 -22.96 -51.38 -7.67
N MET A 194 -21.74 -50.90 -7.36
CA MET A 194 -20.49 -51.54 -7.80
C MET A 194 -19.66 -52.13 -6.64
N LYS A 195 -20.31 -52.50 -5.53
CA LYS A 195 -19.70 -53.25 -4.42
C LYS A 195 -20.15 -54.72 -4.35
N ASP A 196 -21.25 -55.09 -5.00
CA ASP A 196 -21.83 -56.45 -4.92
C ASP A 196 -21.46 -57.39 -6.08
N SER A 197 -20.72 -56.93 -7.09
CA SER A 197 -20.31 -57.77 -8.23
C SER A 197 -18.83 -58.20 -8.26
N VAL A 198 -18.00 -57.73 -7.33
CA VAL A 198 -16.57 -58.12 -7.27
C VAL A 198 -16.27 -59.08 -6.09
N SER A 199 -17.21 -59.22 -5.15
CA SER A 199 -17.06 -60.10 -3.98
C SER A 199 -17.23 -61.61 -4.28
N THR A 200 -17.56 -61.98 -5.53
CA THR A 200 -17.79 -63.39 -5.93
C THR A 200 -16.77 -63.97 -6.92
N GLU A 201 -15.79 -63.20 -7.42
CA GLU A 201 -14.80 -63.74 -8.38
C GLU A 201 -13.42 -64.09 -7.77
N ASN A 202 -13.02 -63.50 -6.64
CA ASN A 202 -11.68 -63.75 -6.06
C ASN A 202 -11.59 -64.86 -5.00
N VAL A 203 -12.70 -65.56 -4.70
CA VAL A 203 -12.68 -66.73 -3.80
C VAL A 203 -12.31 -68.03 -4.54
N GLN A 204 -12.29 -68.04 -5.88
CA GLN A 204 -12.05 -69.26 -6.65
C GLN A 204 -10.61 -69.37 -7.22
N GLU A 205 -9.90 -68.27 -7.44
CA GLU A 205 -8.54 -68.30 -8.03
C GLU A 205 -7.40 -68.43 -6.99
N THR A 206 -7.69 -68.22 -5.70
CA THR A 206 -6.67 -68.34 -4.64
C THR A 206 -6.50 -69.77 -4.10
N ALA A 207 -7.39 -70.71 -4.47
CA ALA A 207 -7.35 -72.09 -4.01
C ALA A 207 -6.50 -73.04 -4.90
N GLU A 208 -6.21 -72.70 -6.16
CA GLU A 208 -5.41 -73.56 -7.05
C GLU A 208 -3.92 -73.20 -7.11
N ARG A 209 -3.52 -71.99 -6.69
CA ARG A 209 -2.11 -71.56 -6.80
C ARG A 209 -1.26 -71.81 -5.54
N SER A 210 -1.83 -72.41 -4.50
CA SER A 210 -1.11 -72.75 -3.27
C SER A 210 -0.49 -74.15 -3.28
N ASP A 211 -0.80 -75.01 -4.26
CA ASP A 211 -0.30 -76.39 -4.32
C ASP A 211 0.93 -76.58 -5.25
N GLU A 212 1.28 -75.62 -6.12
CA GLU A 212 2.39 -75.78 -7.07
C GLU A 212 3.69 -75.04 -6.68
N GLY A 213 3.67 -74.17 -5.67
CA GLY A 213 4.84 -73.37 -5.25
C GLY A 213 5.77 -74.05 -4.24
N ALA A 214 5.35 -75.16 -3.64
CA ALA A 214 6.07 -75.81 -2.54
C ALA A 214 7.13 -76.83 -2.98
N GLU A 215 7.22 -77.19 -4.26
CA GLU A 215 8.16 -78.21 -4.76
C GLU A 215 9.52 -77.67 -5.25
N LEU A 216 9.69 -76.36 -5.49
CA LEU A 216 10.86 -75.86 -6.22
C LEU A 216 11.94 -75.16 -5.38
N GLU A 217 11.73 -74.91 -4.09
CA GLU A 217 12.72 -74.22 -3.24
C GLU A 217 13.46 -75.17 -2.26
N SER A 218 13.20 -76.48 -2.31
CA SER A 218 13.91 -77.50 -1.51
C SER A 218 15.24 -77.95 -2.13
N VAL A 219 15.67 -77.33 -3.23
CA VAL A 219 16.84 -77.75 -3.99
C VAL A 219 17.78 -76.54 -4.17
N LEU A 220 18.84 -76.54 -3.34
CA LEU A 220 20.13 -75.83 -3.49
C LEU A 220 20.36 -74.57 -2.64
N ILE A 221 20.73 -74.80 -1.37
CA ILE A 221 21.78 -74.03 -0.66
C ILE A 221 23.10 -74.81 -0.87
N PRO A 222 24.21 -74.21 -1.34
CA PRO A 222 25.28 -73.66 -0.45
C PRO A 222 25.91 -72.39 -1.08
N GLU A 223 26.82 -71.59 -0.52
CA GLU A 223 27.88 -71.67 0.51
C GLU A 223 28.27 -70.17 0.72
N GLY A 224 28.39 -69.61 1.92
CA GLY A 224 29.66 -69.61 2.66
C GLY A 224 30.68 -68.55 2.18
N SER A 225 30.70 -67.36 2.79
CA SER A 225 31.95 -66.63 3.10
C SER A 225 31.71 -65.55 4.17
N GLN A 226 32.38 -65.73 5.30
CA GLN A 226 32.32 -65.02 6.58
C GLN A 226 33.32 -63.83 6.66
N PRO A 227 33.34 -63.06 7.77
CA PRO A 227 33.66 -61.63 7.84
C PRO A 227 35.04 -61.30 8.47
N GLU A 228 35.59 -60.12 8.17
CA GLU A 228 36.63 -59.41 8.96
C GLU A 228 36.44 -57.90 8.74
N GLU A 229 36.36 -57.05 9.76
CA GLU A 229 37.47 -56.32 10.41
C GLU A 229 36.78 -55.54 11.58
N GLU A 230 37.28 -55.32 12.79
CA GLU A 230 38.63 -54.98 13.21
C GLU A 230 38.74 -55.08 14.75
N ARG A 231 39.93 -55.43 15.25
CA ARG A 231 40.30 -55.55 16.68
C ARG A 231 40.50 -54.18 17.35
N GLY A 232 40.02 -54.09 18.59
CA GLY A 232 40.47 -53.19 19.65
C GLY A 232 40.12 -53.78 21.00
#